data_AF-A0A7W5Z2E7-F1
#
_entry.id   AF-A0A7W5Z2E7-F1
#
_cell.length_a   1.000
_cell.length_b   1.000
_cell.length_c   1.000
_cell.angle_alpha   90.00
_cell.angle_beta   90.00
_cell.angle_gamma   90.00
#
_symmetry.space_group_name_H-M   'P 1'
#
loop_
_entity.id
_entity.type
_entity.pdbx_description
1 polymer ?
#
loop_
_entity_poly.entity_id
_entity_poly.type
_entity_poly.pdbx_seq_one_letter_code
_entity_poly.pdbx_strand_id
1 'polypeptide(L)'
;MADDKNTMMIGAGGQGQHNLHAGRAGTVTIRLLKTSPTNAQMTDMYNYQTSSSAYHGRNTFSLRDVVRGDSITGQQGAFRRFPSNSYAKTGPIMEWVFDFVQLDQKIGTGTPEI
;
A
#
# COMPACT_ATOMS: atom_id res chain seq x y z
N MET A 1 -1.58 1.63 -8.88
CA MET A 1 -2.93 1.07 -9.06
C MET A 1 -2.81 -0.10 -10.02
N ALA A 2 -3.56 -1.18 -9.81
CA ALA A 2 -3.42 -2.42 -10.59
C ALA A 2 -4.01 -2.34 -12.01
N ASP A 3 -5.02 -1.49 -12.24
CA ASP A 3 -5.79 -1.43 -13.48
C ASP A 3 -5.89 -0.01 -14.05
N ASP A 4 -6.07 0.09 -15.38
CA ASP A 4 -6.42 1.34 -16.07
C ASP A 4 -7.74 1.89 -15.53
N LYS A 5 -7.84 3.21 -15.40
CA LYS A 5 -9.02 3.86 -14.79
C LYS A 5 -10.22 4.00 -15.72
N ASN A 6 -10.02 3.92 -17.03
CA ASN A 6 -11.06 4.18 -17.99
C ASN A 6 -10.87 3.32 -19.25
N THR A 7 -11.96 2.74 -19.75
CA THR A 7 -12.02 2.23 -21.12
C THR A 7 -12.87 3.19 -21.96
N MET A 8 -12.28 3.70 -23.04
CA MET A 8 -12.94 4.60 -23.98
C MET A 8 -13.30 3.86 -25.26
N MET A 9 -14.54 3.99 -25.72
CA MET A 9 -14.99 3.45 -27.01
C MET A 9 -15.52 4.59 -27.87
N ILE A 10 -15.05 4.69 -29.11
CA ILE A 10 -15.54 5.65 -30.10
C ILE A 10 -16.40 4.92 -31.13
N GLY A 11 -17.64 5.37 -31.29
CA GLY A 11 -18.54 4.88 -32.34
C GLY A 11 -18.20 5.47 -33.71
N ALA A 12 -18.67 4.85 -34.79
CA ALA A 12 -18.39 5.28 -36.16
C ALA A 12 -18.81 6.73 -36.48
N GLY A 13 -19.74 7.30 -35.71
CA GLY A 13 -20.17 8.72 -35.79
C GLY A 13 -19.34 9.70 -34.96
N GLY A 14 -18.20 9.28 -34.40
CA GLY A 14 -17.30 10.14 -33.62
C GLY A 14 -17.71 10.42 -32.17
N GLN A 15 -18.87 9.91 -31.72
CA GLN A 15 -19.31 9.98 -30.33
C GLN A 15 -18.60 8.92 -29.48
N GLY A 16 -18.22 9.29 -28.25
CA GLY A 16 -17.46 8.45 -27.33
C GLY A 16 -18.23 8.04 -26.07
N GLN A 17 -17.92 6.85 -25.56
CA GLN A 17 -18.36 6.36 -24.24
C GLN A 17 -17.14 6.11 -23.35
N HIS A 18 -17.25 6.53 -22.08
CA HIS A 18 -16.28 6.25 -21.02
C HIS A 18 -16.85 5.24 -20.01
N ASN A 19 -16.08 4.21 -19.69
CA ASN A 19 -16.39 3.26 -18.62
C ASN A 19 -15.34 3.38 -17.51
N LEU A 20 -15.78 3.75 -16.31
CA LEU A 20 -14.91 3.90 -15.13
C LEU A 20 -14.58 2.54 -14.50
N HIS A 21 -13.29 2.28 -14.32
CA HIS A 21 -12.80 1.16 -13.51
C HIS A 21 -12.55 1.62 -12.08
N ALA A 22 -13.43 1.23 -11.16
CA ALA A 22 -13.37 1.63 -9.75
C ALA A 22 -12.27 0.92 -8.94
N GLY A 23 -11.45 0.06 -9.56
CA GLY A 23 -10.37 -0.68 -8.89
C GLY A 23 -9.38 0.24 -8.18
N ARG A 24 -9.26 0.10 -6.86
CA ARG A 24 -8.30 0.85 -6.01
C ARG A 24 -7.31 -0.09 -5.34
N ALA A 25 -7.23 -1.33 -5.80
CA ALA A 25 -6.29 -2.29 -5.26
C ALA A 25 -4.85 -1.85 -5.51
N GLY A 26 -3.98 -2.11 -4.53
CA GLY A 26 -2.58 -1.76 -4.62
C GLY A 26 -1.74 -2.51 -3.59
N THR A 27 -0.46 -2.67 -3.92
CA THR A 27 0.52 -3.32 -3.04
C THR A 27 1.45 -2.25 -2.48
N VAL A 28 1.71 -2.31 -1.18
CA VAL A 28 2.71 -1.45 -0.50
C VAL A 28 3.82 -2.34 0.04
N THR A 29 5.06 -1.98 -0.29
CA THR A 29 6.26 -2.69 0.19
C THR A 29 7.04 -1.79 1.13
N ILE A 30 7.22 -2.24 2.37
CA ILE A 30 7.97 -1.53 3.41
C ILE A 30 9.28 -2.29 3.66
N ARG A 31 10.40 -1.58 3.56
CA ARG A 31 11.75 -2.13 3.74
C ARG A 31 12.35 -1.56 5.01
N LEU A 32 12.58 -2.41 6.00
CA LEU A 32 13.10 -2.03 7.32
C LEU A 32 14.38 -2.79 7.63
N LEU A 33 15.27 -2.21 8.43
CA LEU A 33 16.38 -2.96 9.02
C LEU A 33 15.85 -3.96 10.04
N LYS A 34 16.47 -5.14 10.11
CA LYS A 34 16.09 -6.19 11.07
C LYS A 34 16.02 -5.70 12.52
N THR A 35 16.95 -4.83 12.92
CA THR A 35 17.06 -4.28 14.28
C THR A 35 16.12 -3.11 14.55
N SER A 36 15.36 -2.65 13.55
CA SER A 36 14.45 -1.52 13.73
C SER A 36 13.31 -1.87 14.70
N PRO A 37 12.94 -0.98 15.64
CA PRO A 37 11.77 -1.19 16.50
C PRO A 37 10.48 -1.30 15.68
N THR A 38 10.40 -0.63 14.53
CA THR A 38 9.26 -0.74 13.60
C THR A 38 9.16 -2.14 13.00
N ASN A 39 10.28 -2.84 12.80
CA ASN A 39 10.27 -4.22 12.32
C ASN A 39 9.70 -5.19 13.38
N ALA A 40 9.96 -4.93 14.66
CA ALA A 40 9.34 -5.69 15.75
C ALA A 40 7.80 -5.49 15.76
N GLN A 41 7.34 -4.23 15.63
CA GLN A 41 5.91 -3.93 15.52
C GLN A 41 5.25 -4.64 14.33
N MET A 42 5.92 -4.69 13.17
CA MET A 42 5.40 -5.42 11.99
C MET A 42 5.26 -6.93 12.26
N THR A 43 6.18 -7.50 13.03
CA THR A 43 6.13 -8.91 13.45
C THR A 43 4.92 -9.18 14.35
N ASP A 44 4.67 -8.32 15.33
CA ASP A 44 3.52 -8.44 16.23
C ASP A 44 2.19 -8.28 15.48
N MET A 45 2.11 -7.31 14.57
CA MET A 45 0.94 -7.11 13.71
C MET A 45 0.68 -8.31 12.79
N TYR A 46 1.73 -8.91 12.21
CA TYR A 46 1.61 -10.12 11.41
C TYR A 46 1.05 -11.29 12.23
N ASN A 47 1.55 -11.48 13.45
CA ASN A 47 1.09 -12.53 14.36
C ASN A 47 -0.37 -12.32 14.78
N TYR A 48 -0.75 -11.08 15.08
CA TYR A 48 -2.14 -10.74 15.39
C TYR A 48 -3.07 -11.04 14.21
N GLN A 49 -2.66 -10.66 12.99
CA GLN A 49 -3.45 -10.90 11.79
C GLN A 49 -3.58 -12.41 11.48
N THR A 50 -2.53 -13.19 11.74
CA THR A 50 -2.52 -14.64 11.45
C THR A 50 -3.21 -15.46 12.54
N SER A 51 -3.40 -14.89 13.74
CA SER A 51 -4.09 -15.54 14.87
C SER A 51 -5.55 -15.89 14.56
N SER A 52 -6.23 -15.09 13.73
CA SER A 52 -7.60 -15.38 13.30
C SER A 52 -7.89 -14.83 11.91
N SER A 53 -8.61 -15.61 11.10
CA SER A 53 -9.11 -15.17 9.80
C SER A 53 -10.01 -13.93 9.90
N ALA A 54 -10.66 -13.70 11.05
CA ALA A 54 -11.50 -12.52 11.29
C ALA A 54 -10.71 -11.21 11.40
N TYR A 55 -9.40 -11.27 11.66
CA TYR A 55 -8.51 -10.11 11.72
C TYR A 55 -7.75 -9.89 10.40
N HIS A 56 -7.80 -10.86 9.48
CA HIS A 56 -7.13 -10.78 8.19
C HIS A 56 -7.77 -9.72 7.28
N GLY A 57 -6.94 -8.92 6.61
CA GLY A 57 -7.44 -7.92 5.66
C GLY A 57 -8.07 -6.69 6.32
N ARG A 58 -7.81 -6.42 7.61
CA ARG A 58 -8.37 -5.27 8.34
C ARG A 58 -7.36 -4.17 8.65
N ASN A 59 -6.12 -4.30 8.15
CA ASN A 59 -5.10 -3.30 8.43
C ASN A 59 -5.42 -1.99 7.71
N THR A 60 -5.15 -0.89 8.39
CA THR A 60 -5.13 0.46 7.82
C THR A 60 -3.70 0.97 7.83
N PHE A 61 -3.32 1.62 6.75
CA PHE A 61 -2.01 2.20 6.57
C PHE A 61 -2.17 3.67 6.20
N SER A 62 -1.39 4.55 6.82
CA SER A 62 -1.30 5.94 6.43
C SER A 62 0.16 6.37 6.42
N LEU A 63 0.57 6.97 5.31
CA LEU A 63 1.87 7.60 5.14
C LEU A 63 1.63 9.06 4.76
N ARG A 64 2.28 9.98 5.47
CA ARG A 64 2.22 11.40 5.17
C ARG A 64 3.63 11.96 5.05
N ASP A 65 3.96 12.53 3.90
CA ASP A 65 5.11 13.42 3.75
C ASP A 65 4.62 14.84 4.06
N VAL A 66 5.01 15.35 5.23
CA VAL A 66 4.56 16.65 5.72
C VAL A 66 5.15 17.80 4.90
N VAL A 67 6.36 17.62 4.35
CA VAL A 67 7.08 18.67 3.63
C VAL A 67 6.51 18.84 2.22
N ARG A 68 6.23 17.74 1.53
CA ARG A 68 5.63 17.77 0.17
C ARG A 68 4.11 17.78 0.17
N GLY A 69 3.50 17.47 1.31
CA GLY A 69 2.05 17.35 1.47
C GLY A 69 1.47 16.14 0.73
N ASP A 70 2.27 15.08 0.59
CA ASP A 70 1.81 13.80 0.04
C ASP A 70 1.15 12.98 1.15
N SER A 71 0.06 12.32 0.81
CA SER A 71 -0.67 11.43 1.71
C SER A 71 -1.08 10.17 0.97
N ILE A 72 -0.67 9.02 1.49
CA ILE A 72 -1.04 7.70 0.99
C ILE A 72 -1.79 6.98 2.11
N THR A 73 -3.01 6.55 1.83
CA THR A 73 -3.86 5.81 2.76
C THR A 73 -4.27 4.48 2.14
N GLY A 74 -3.91 3.38 2.80
CA GLY A 74 -4.35 2.03 2.47
C GLY A 74 -5.40 1.56 3.46
N GLN A 75 -6.47 0.92 2.97
CA GLN A 75 -7.51 0.30 3.78
C GLN A 75 -7.72 -1.15 3.35
N GLN A 76 -8.17 -1.95 4.32
CA GLN A 76 -8.39 -3.38 4.15
C GLN A 76 -7.13 -4.10 3.66
N GLY A 77 -6.01 -3.81 4.33
CA GLY A 77 -4.70 -4.37 4.01
C GLY A 77 -4.46 -5.71 4.70
N ALA A 78 -3.73 -6.58 4.01
CA ALA A 78 -3.24 -7.83 4.57
C ALA A 78 -1.75 -8.04 4.28
N PHE A 79 -1.03 -8.64 5.23
CA PHE A 79 0.32 -9.16 4.96
C PHE A 79 0.26 -10.30 3.95
N ARG A 80 1.11 -10.22 2.92
CA ARG A 80 1.21 -11.28 1.90
C ARG A 80 2.02 -12.48 2.38
N ARG A 81 3.10 -12.22 3.13
CA ARG A 81 3.98 -13.25 3.71
C ARG A 81 4.84 -12.68 4.83
N PHE A 82 5.36 -13.57 5.66
CA PHE A 82 6.46 -13.24 6.55
C PHE A 82 7.76 -13.01 5.73
N PRO A 83 8.54 -11.96 6.00
CA PRO A 83 9.78 -11.67 5.28
C PRO A 83 10.83 -12.78 5.46
N SER A 84 11.55 -13.11 4.39
CA SER A 84 12.69 -14.04 4.45
C SER A 84 13.87 -13.38 5.18
N ASN A 85 14.25 -13.94 6.32
CA ASN A 85 15.40 -13.46 7.09
C ASN A 85 16.70 -14.12 6.60
N SER A 86 17.57 -13.35 5.95
CA SER A 86 18.92 -13.79 5.57
C SER A 86 19.95 -13.17 6.52
N TYR A 87 20.90 -13.95 7.01
CA TYR A 87 21.95 -13.48 7.91
C TYR A 87 23.19 -13.07 7.09
N ALA A 88 23.20 -11.83 6.62
CA ALA A 88 24.32 -11.26 5.87
C ALA A 88 25.34 -10.55 6.80
N LYS A 89 26.56 -10.31 6.28
CA LYS A 89 27.63 -9.56 6.97
C LYS A 89 27.24 -8.11 7.31
N THR A 90 26.25 -7.56 6.60
CA THR A 90 25.65 -6.23 6.84
C THR A 90 24.21 -6.43 7.32
N GLY A 91 23.70 -5.51 8.15
CA GLY A 91 22.33 -5.58 8.71
C GLY A 91 21.27 -5.88 7.63
N PRO A 92 20.63 -7.06 7.64
CA PRO A 92 19.73 -7.46 6.57
C PRO A 92 18.47 -6.60 6.56
N ILE A 93 18.01 -6.26 5.35
CA ILE A 93 16.75 -5.56 5.12
C ILE A 93 15.63 -6.60 5.09
N MET A 94 14.61 -6.39 5.91
CA MET A 94 13.37 -7.16 5.95
C MET A 94 12.32 -6.44 5.10
N GLU A 95 11.75 -7.16 4.12
CA GLU A 95 10.77 -6.62 3.18
C GLU A 95 9.36 -7.11 3.52
N TRP A 96 8.53 -6.21 4.03
CA TRP A 96 7.13 -6.46 4.35
C TRP A 96 6.25 -6.02 3.18
N VAL A 97 5.47 -6.97 2.65
CA VAL A 97 4.58 -6.72 1.51
C VAL A 97 3.13 -6.79 1.99
N PHE A 98 2.39 -5.73 1.70
CA PHE A 98 0.97 -5.58 2.01
C PHE A 98 0.15 -5.48 0.75
N ASP A 99 -0.92 -6.26 0.66
CA ASP A 99 -1.93 -6.11 -0.39
C ASP A 99 -3.15 -5.41 0.20
N PHE A 100 -3.53 -4.27 -0.38
CA PHE A 100 -4.68 -3.46 0.02
C PHE A 100 -5.77 -3.53 -1.04
N VAL A 101 -7.03 -3.62 -0.59
CA VAL A 101 -8.21 -3.54 -1.47
C VAL A 101 -8.45 -2.10 -1.93
N GLN A 102 -8.20 -1.12 -1.05
CA GLN A 102 -8.33 0.29 -1.35
C GLN A 102 -7.05 1.02 -0.98
N LEU A 103 -6.39 1.60 -1.96
CA LEU A 103 -5.22 2.45 -1.82
C LEU A 103 -5.49 3.80 -2.45
N ASP A 104 -5.37 4.83 -1.63
CA ASP A 104 -5.60 6.22 -1.99
C ASP A 104 -4.31 7.00 -1.87
N GLN A 105 -3.92 7.65 -2.96
CA GLN A 105 -2.75 8.49 -3.00
C GLN A 105 -3.18 9.90 -3.41
N LYS A 106 -2.82 10.87 -2.58
CA LYS A 106 -2.98 12.29 -2.83
C LYS A 106 -1.59 12.92 -2.80
N ILE A 107 -1.16 13.49 -3.91
CA ILE A 107 0.17 14.11 -4.06
C ILE A 107 0.00 15.63 -4.00
N GLY A 108 0.96 16.34 -3.41
CA GLY A 108 1.14 17.77 -3.59
C GLY A 108 0.08 18.67 -2.96
N THR A 109 -0.46 18.30 -1.79
CA THR A 109 -1.44 19.16 -1.08
C THR A 109 -0.82 20.15 -0.12
N GLY A 110 0.52 20.18 -0.05
CA GLY A 110 1.25 21.11 0.79
C GLY A 110 1.30 22.48 0.13
N THR A 111 0.92 23.51 0.86
CA THR A 111 1.38 24.87 0.58
C THR A 111 2.89 24.87 0.82
N PRO A 112 3.74 25.09 -0.20
CA PRO A 112 5.21 24.98 -0.06
C PRO A 112 5.84 26.15 0.74
N GLU A 113 5.06 26.89 1.52
CA GLU A 113 5.43 28.17 2.11
C GLU A 113 4.74 28.42 3.46
N ILE A 114 4.87 27.49 4.42
CA ILE A 114 4.90 27.78 5.87
C ILE A 114 5.90 26.82 6.53
#